data_AF-A0A1N6M5Q5-F1
#
_entry.id   AF-A0A1N6M5Q5-F1
#
_cell.length_a   1.000
_cell.length_b   1.000
_cell.length_c   1.000
_cell.angle_alpha   90.00
_cell.angle_beta   90.00
_cell.angle_gamma   90.00
#
_symmetry.space_group_name_H-M   'P 1'
#
loop_
_entity.id
_entity.type
_entity.pdbx_description
1 polymer ?
#
loop_
_entity_poly.entity_id
_entity_poly.type
_entity_poly.pdbx_seq_one_letter_code
_entity_poly.pdbx_strand_id
1 'polypeptide(L)'
;MAINEEHIDGPNFLGICSVIDKTKDDFAIGTLNLAHWDQSRLHSQISQLIEGMNQFAVRFATRTSLLKDPDYRYLPVLIDEFETKVFELPEVVDISGNIELVNDVYRIHCWISDKTDNLRQELALATILVAKVYLPQKINKRGFAYKVKQLWTFSNVSDNSFRFKFERKHPLFEEHFPSRAVCPGSLLTELLFKGLKIDFSNTLIELSKVKFIDAVCPDENYKLIIKSDGIKSNSGVFYIQSESKKRYTCGHFATNK
;
A
#
# COMPACT_ATOMS: atom_id res chain seq x y z
N MET A 1 8.55 1.95 11.07
CA MET A 1 8.93 3.18 11.79
C MET A 1 8.48 2.92 13.23
N ALA A 2 9.30 3.10 14.28
CA ALA A 2 8.71 3.95 15.33
C ALA A 2 8.48 5.22 14.53
N ILE A 3 7.22 5.48 14.16
CA ILE A 3 6.92 6.73 13.50
C ILE A 3 7.48 7.71 14.50
N ASN A 4 8.55 8.43 14.14
CA ASN A 4 8.95 9.53 14.99
C ASN A 4 7.69 10.37 14.99
N GLU A 5 6.96 10.33 16.10
CA GLU A 5 5.73 11.09 16.30
C GLU A 5 6.08 12.60 16.29
N GLU A 6 7.39 12.93 16.24
CA GLU A 6 7.94 14.18 15.72
C GLU A 6 7.47 14.42 14.28
N HIS A 7 6.38 15.18 14.23
CA HIS A 7 5.72 15.78 13.08
C HIS A 7 6.63 15.98 11.85
N ILE A 8 6.36 15.21 10.81
CA ILE A 8 6.54 15.73 9.45
C ILE A 8 5.36 16.70 9.27
N ASP A 9 5.58 17.97 9.58
CA ASP A 9 4.59 19.02 9.36
C ASP A 9 4.30 19.13 7.86
N GLY A 10 3.07 18.77 7.46
CA GLY A 10 2.55 18.98 6.11
C GLY A 10 2.17 17.71 5.32
N PRO A 11 1.54 17.89 4.14
CA PRO A 11 1.11 16.81 3.26
C PRO A 11 2.25 15.84 2.89
N ASN A 12 2.14 14.55 3.20
CA ASN A 12 3.15 13.54 2.86
C ASN A 12 2.52 12.14 2.68
N PHE A 13 3.24 11.21 2.05
CA PHE A 13 2.69 9.89 1.73
C PHE A 13 2.58 8.99 2.96
N LEU A 14 3.53 9.08 3.91
CA LEU A 14 3.56 8.28 5.13
C LEU A 14 2.59 8.74 6.24
N GLY A 15 1.89 9.85 6.01
CA GLY A 15 0.95 10.48 6.94
C GLY A 15 -0.52 10.20 6.64
N ILE A 16 -0.84 9.34 5.66
CA ILE A 16 -2.22 9.01 5.29
C ILE A 16 -3.00 8.46 6.49
N CYS A 17 -2.41 7.56 7.27
CA CYS A 17 -3.00 7.09 8.52
C CYS A 17 -2.56 7.99 9.68
N SER A 18 -3.53 8.45 10.47
CA SER A 18 -3.30 9.18 11.71
C SER A 18 -2.58 8.32 12.76
N VAL A 19 -2.26 8.93 13.89
CA VAL A 19 -2.02 8.16 15.11
C VAL A 19 -3.25 7.28 15.39
N ILE A 20 -3.02 6.02 15.76
CA ILE A 20 -4.08 5.07 16.10
C ILE A 20 -4.37 5.14 17.60
N ASP A 21 -5.58 4.82 18.06
CA ASP A 21 -5.89 4.68 19.48
C ASP A 21 -6.12 3.20 19.80
N LYS A 22 -5.30 2.66 20.71
CA LYS A 22 -5.45 1.29 21.20
C LYS A 22 -6.51 1.30 22.29
N THR A 23 -7.73 0.83 21.99
CA THR A 23 -8.83 0.84 22.97
C THR A 23 -8.93 -0.44 23.78
N LYS A 24 -8.39 -1.55 23.24
CA LYS A 24 -8.20 -2.85 23.92
C LYS A 24 -6.90 -3.49 23.47
N ASP A 25 -6.50 -4.59 24.12
CA ASP A 25 -5.19 -5.20 23.85
C ASP A 25 -5.00 -5.69 22.41
N ASP A 26 -6.09 -6.08 21.76
CA ASP A 26 -6.18 -6.66 20.44
C ASP A 26 -6.97 -5.80 19.44
N PHE A 27 -7.42 -4.60 19.83
CA PHE A 27 -8.23 -3.72 18.97
C PHE A 27 -7.72 -2.27 18.96
N ALA A 28 -7.71 -1.67 17.77
CA ALA A 28 -7.34 -0.27 17.56
C ALA A 28 -8.28 0.43 16.57
N ILE A 29 -8.37 1.75 16.72
CA ILE A 29 -9.06 2.65 15.80
C ILE A 29 -8.09 3.71 15.27
N GLY A 30 -8.41 4.31 14.15
CA GLY A 30 -7.68 5.46 13.61
C GLY A 30 -8.47 6.14 12.50
N THR A 31 -7.84 7.12 11.87
CA THR A 31 -8.43 7.86 10.76
C THR A 31 -7.46 7.87 9.59
N LEU A 32 -7.99 7.67 8.37
CA LEU A 32 -7.25 7.80 7.13
C LEU A 32 -7.66 9.09 6.44
N ASN A 33 -6.68 9.91 6.05
CA ASN A 33 -6.88 11.04 5.16
C ASN A 33 -6.31 10.68 3.78
N LEU A 34 -7.18 10.24 2.88
CA LEU A 34 -6.83 9.76 1.53
C LEU A 34 -6.34 10.89 0.61
N ALA A 35 -6.57 12.14 0.98
CA ALA A 35 -6.06 13.33 0.29
C ALA A 35 -4.81 13.93 0.97
N HIS A 36 -4.26 13.28 2.00
CA HIS A 36 -3.15 13.83 2.79
C HIS A 36 -1.88 14.02 1.98
N TRP A 37 -1.63 13.18 0.96
CA TRP A 37 -0.49 13.34 0.08
C TRP A 37 -0.75 14.42 -0.98
N ASP A 38 0.23 15.30 -1.21
CA ASP A 38 0.11 16.42 -2.15
C ASP A 38 -0.20 16.00 -3.59
N GLN A 39 0.25 14.80 -3.99
CA GLN A 39 0.01 14.21 -5.29
C GLN A 39 -1.13 13.18 -5.31
N SER A 40 -1.89 13.03 -4.22
CA SER A 40 -3.04 12.10 -4.13
C SER A 40 -3.98 12.16 -5.34
N ARG A 41 -4.24 13.36 -5.87
CA ARG A 41 -5.11 13.60 -7.04
C ARG A 41 -4.57 13.04 -8.37
N LEU A 42 -3.29 12.71 -8.44
CA LEU A 42 -2.65 12.08 -9.62
C LEU A 42 -2.75 10.55 -9.57
N HIS A 43 -3.27 10.01 -8.48
CA HIS A 43 -3.28 8.60 -8.15
C HIS A 43 -4.69 8.11 -7.82
N SER A 44 -4.89 6.80 -7.91
CA SER A 44 -6.20 6.23 -7.60
C SER A 44 -6.52 6.36 -6.11
N GLN A 45 -7.76 6.70 -5.75
CA GLN A 45 -8.19 6.71 -4.34
C GLN A 45 -8.02 5.34 -3.68
N ILE A 46 -8.14 4.25 -4.45
CA ILE A 46 -7.93 2.87 -3.99
C ILE A 46 -6.48 2.59 -3.59
N SER A 47 -5.49 3.16 -4.30
CA SER A 47 -4.09 3.03 -3.88
C SER A 47 -3.82 3.80 -2.58
N GLN A 48 -4.43 4.97 -2.40
CA GLN A 48 -4.36 5.73 -1.15
C GLN A 48 -5.03 4.96 0.01
N LEU A 49 -6.16 4.30 -0.25
CA LEU A 49 -6.84 3.44 0.71
C LEU A 49 -5.95 2.26 1.14
N ILE A 50 -5.40 1.50 0.18
CA ILE A 50 -4.50 0.38 0.46
C ILE A 50 -3.30 0.86 1.27
N GLU A 51 -2.74 2.01 0.93
CA GLU A 51 -1.64 2.61 1.69
C GLU A 51 -2.04 2.95 3.13
N GLY A 52 -3.18 3.63 3.32
CA GLY A 52 -3.70 3.95 4.65
C GLY A 52 -3.92 2.71 5.51
N MET A 53 -4.46 1.63 4.94
CA MET A 53 -4.64 0.35 5.63
C MET A 53 -3.30 -0.32 5.97
N ASN A 54 -2.31 -0.28 5.07
CA ASN A 54 -0.95 -0.75 5.34
C ASN A 54 -0.29 0.03 6.49
N GLN A 55 -0.43 1.36 6.49
CA GLN A 55 0.10 2.21 7.56
C GLN A 55 -0.58 1.93 8.89
N PHE A 56 -1.91 1.76 8.91
CA PHE A 56 -2.66 1.34 10.10
C PHE A 56 -2.11 0.01 10.65
N ALA A 57 -1.96 -1.00 9.80
CA ALA A 57 -1.47 -2.32 10.20
C ALA A 57 -0.04 -2.25 10.78
N VAL A 58 0.87 -1.49 10.15
CA VAL A 58 2.24 -1.27 10.64
C VAL A 58 2.25 -0.53 11.98
N ARG A 59 1.44 0.52 12.12
CA ARG A 59 1.28 1.28 13.38
C ARG A 59 0.79 0.37 14.50
N PHE A 60 -0.18 -0.49 14.20
CA PHE A 60 -0.76 -1.40 15.18
C PHE A 60 0.24 -2.47 15.64
N ALA A 61 0.94 -3.12 14.71
CA ALA A 61 2.02 -4.06 15.03
C ALA A 61 3.15 -3.40 15.85
N THR A 62 3.55 -2.19 15.47
CA THR A 62 4.62 -1.45 16.16
C THR A 62 4.22 -1.10 17.61
N ARG A 63 2.99 -0.63 17.83
CA ARG A 63 2.51 -0.31 19.19
C ARG A 63 2.29 -1.56 20.03
N THR A 64 1.84 -2.67 19.44
CA THR A 64 1.59 -3.92 20.15
C THR A 64 2.90 -4.61 20.58
N SER A 65 3.91 -4.62 19.71
CA SER A 65 5.20 -5.26 19.99
C SER A 65 6.09 -4.50 20.97
N LEU A 66 5.77 -3.24 21.28
CA LEU A 66 6.64 -2.34 22.04
C LEU A 66 8.08 -2.30 21.47
N LEU A 67 8.22 -2.39 20.14
CA LEU A 67 9.52 -2.46 19.48
C LEU A 67 10.36 -1.20 19.77
N LYS A 68 11.42 -1.36 20.56
CA LYS A 68 12.36 -0.27 20.91
C LYS A 68 13.61 -0.21 20.05
N ASP A 69 13.89 -1.27 19.28
CA ASP A 69 15.11 -1.36 18.49
C ASP A 69 15.03 -0.46 17.23
N PRO A 70 15.93 0.53 17.08
CA PRO A 70 15.92 1.44 15.95
C PRO A 70 16.33 0.80 14.62
N ASP A 71 16.92 -0.40 14.61
CA ASP A 71 17.33 -1.07 13.38
C ASP A 71 16.27 -2.03 12.83
N TYR A 72 15.22 -2.31 13.60
CA TYR A 72 14.11 -3.15 13.14
C TYR A 72 12.86 -2.33 12.90
N ARG A 73 12.09 -2.75 11.90
CA ARG A 73 10.86 -2.08 11.48
C ARG A 73 9.83 -3.13 11.11
N TYR A 74 8.58 -2.88 11.47
CA TYR A 74 7.47 -3.63 10.91
C TYR A 74 7.16 -3.10 9.51
N LEU A 75 7.00 -4.01 8.55
CA LEU A 75 6.61 -3.72 7.17
C LEU A 75 5.52 -4.70 6.70
N PRO A 76 4.60 -4.27 5.83
CA PRO A 76 3.65 -5.17 5.18
C PRO A 76 4.43 -6.14 4.29
N VAL A 77 4.19 -7.44 4.46
CA VAL A 77 4.78 -8.48 3.60
C VAL A 77 3.74 -9.18 2.74
N LEU A 78 2.47 -9.11 3.14
CA LEU A 78 1.37 -9.74 2.44
C LEU A 78 0.06 -8.98 2.70
N ILE A 79 -0.68 -8.67 1.64
CA ILE A 79 -2.12 -8.41 1.72
C ILE A 79 -2.79 -9.74 1.42
N ASP A 80 -3.28 -10.41 2.46
CA ASP A 80 -3.87 -11.73 2.35
C ASP A 80 -5.23 -11.66 1.63
N GLU A 81 -5.97 -10.61 1.97
CA GLU A 81 -7.29 -10.26 1.44
C GLU A 81 -7.42 -8.74 1.47
N PHE A 82 -8.02 -8.19 0.43
CA PHE A 82 -8.50 -6.82 0.38
C PHE A 82 -9.73 -6.80 -0.51
N GLU A 83 -10.79 -6.18 -0.03
CA GLU A 83 -12.02 -6.01 -0.77
C GLU A 83 -12.53 -4.59 -0.54
N THR A 84 -12.96 -3.95 -1.62
CA THR A 84 -13.67 -2.68 -1.54
C THR A 84 -14.61 -2.55 -2.72
N LYS A 85 -15.82 -2.08 -2.44
CA LYS A 85 -16.73 -1.64 -3.49
C LYS A 85 -16.35 -0.21 -3.84
N VAL A 86 -16.03 0.04 -5.11
CA VAL A 86 -15.60 1.37 -5.51
C VAL A 86 -16.81 2.29 -5.68
N PHE A 87 -17.10 3.02 -4.62
CA PHE A 87 -17.87 4.26 -4.62
C PHE A 87 -16.93 5.41 -4.22
N GLU A 88 -17.35 6.65 -4.42
CA GLU A 88 -16.62 7.82 -3.95
C GLU A 88 -16.44 7.72 -2.42
N LEU A 89 -15.25 7.31 -1.97
CA LEU A 89 -14.95 7.31 -0.56
C LEU A 89 -14.81 8.77 -0.12
N PRO A 90 -15.28 9.12 1.09
CA PRO A 90 -14.91 10.39 1.70
C PRO A 90 -13.38 10.56 1.71
N GLU A 91 -12.90 11.80 1.60
CA GLU A 91 -11.46 12.07 1.72
C GLU A 91 -10.89 11.63 3.08
N VAL A 92 -11.73 11.65 4.11
CA VAL A 92 -11.40 11.23 5.46
C VAL A 92 -12.34 10.12 5.90
N VAL A 93 -11.77 8.98 6.30
CA VAL A 93 -12.51 7.78 6.71
C VAL A 93 -11.94 7.20 7.99
N ASP A 94 -12.81 6.60 8.81
CA ASP A 94 -12.37 5.92 10.03
C ASP A 94 -12.05 4.46 9.76
N ILE A 95 -10.95 3.99 10.34
CA ILE A 95 -10.49 2.62 10.25
C ILE A 95 -10.51 1.97 11.64
N SER A 96 -10.93 0.72 11.69
CA SER A 96 -10.86 -0.13 12.87
C SER A 96 -10.15 -1.42 12.52
N GLY A 97 -9.58 -2.09 13.50
CA GLY A 97 -9.02 -3.41 13.26
C GLY A 97 -8.67 -4.19 14.51
N ASN A 98 -8.54 -5.50 14.31
CA ASN A 98 -8.02 -6.46 15.28
C ASN A 98 -6.62 -6.92 14.90
N ILE A 99 -5.82 -7.34 15.89
CA ILE A 99 -4.48 -7.88 15.68
C ILE A 99 -4.31 -9.25 16.34
N GLU A 100 -3.64 -10.16 15.64
CA GLU A 100 -3.18 -11.44 16.19
C GLU A 100 -1.71 -11.69 15.80
N LEU A 101 -1.00 -12.47 16.60
CA LEU A 101 0.37 -12.91 16.30
C LEU A 101 0.34 -14.36 15.82
N VAL A 102 0.81 -14.60 14.59
CA VAL A 102 0.83 -15.92 13.96
C VAL A 102 2.24 -16.18 13.42
N ASN A 103 2.96 -17.14 14.00
CA ASN A 103 4.31 -17.52 13.59
C ASN A 103 5.27 -16.32 13.42
N ASP A 104 5.39 -15.49 14.46
CA ASP A 104 6.24 -14.27 14.50
C ASP A 104 5.85 -13.14 13.53
N VAL A 105 4.68 -13.26 12.88
CA VAL A 105 4.12 -12.24 12.00
C VAL A 105 2.81 -11.76 12.59
N TYR A 106 2.59 -10.45 12.61
CA TYR A 106 1.29 -9.91 13.00
C TYR A 106 0.34 -10.00 11.82
N ARG A 107 -0.84 -10.58 12.04
CA ARG A 107 -1.98 -10.48 11.12
C ARG A 107 -2.94 -9.42 11.67
N ILE A 108 -3.21 -8.42 10.85
CA ILE A 108 -4.14 -7.34 11.17
C ILE A 108 -5.33 -7.48 10.26
N HIS A 109 -6.52 -7.63 10.85
CA HIS A 109 -7.80 -7.54 10.15
C HIS A 109 -8.33 -6.13 10.36
N CYS A 110 -8.40 -5.32 9.32
CA CYS A 110 -8.90 -3.95 9.40
C CYS A 110 -10.02 -3.68 8.40
N TRP A 111 -10.92 -2.79 8.77
CA TRP A 111 -12.09 -2.43 7.99
C TRP A 111 -12.44 -0.95 8.16
N ILE A 112 -13.14 -0.44 7.17
CA ILE A 112 -13.68 0.91 7.13
C ILE A 112 -15.19 0.78 7.07
N SER A 113 -15.89 1.49 7.95
CA SER A 113 -17.35 1.49 7.99
C SER A 113 -17.89 2.86 7.68
N ASP A 114 -19.02 2.91 6.97
CA ASP A 114 -19.79 4.14 6.84
C ASP A 114 -20.46 4.46 8.18
N LYS A 115 -20.35 5.71 8.63
CA LYS A 115 -21.03 6.22 9.82
C LYS A 115 -22.35 6.92 9.50
N THR A 116 -22.65 7.13 8.22
CA THR A 116 -23.78 7.97 7.78
C THR A 116 -25.10 7.24 7.72
N ASP A 117 -25.11 5.90 7.77
CA ASP A 117 -26.33 5.10 7.77
C ASP A 117 -26.48 4.26 9.05
N ASN A 118 -27.72 4.14 9.55
CA ASN A 118 -28.05 3.28 10.70
C ASN A 118 -27.80 1.78 10.41
N LEU A 119 -27.48 1.45 9.16
CA LEU A 119 -26.94 0.17 8.73
C LEU A 119 -25.43 0.34 8.55
N ARG A 120 -24.63 -0.24 9.45
CA ARG A 120 -23.16 -0.28 9.30
C ARG A 120 -22.82 -1.01 8.00
N GLN A 121 -22.55 -0.27 6.93
CA GLN A 121 -22.02 -0.82 5.70
C GLN A 121 -20.49 -0.78 5.74
N GLU A 122 -19.84 -1.91 5.48
CA GLU A 122 -18.40 -1.97 5.31
C GLU A 122 -18.03 -1.45 3.91
N LEU A 123 -17.15 -0.46 3.91
CA LEU A 123 -16.68 0.25 2.72
C LEU A 123 -15.46 -0.41 2.10
N ALA A 124 -14.60 -0.93 2.98
CA ALA A 124 -13.41 -1.69 2.62
C ALA A 124 -13.01 -2.60 3.78
N LEU A 125 -12.41 -3.73 3.45
CA LEU A 125 -11.79 -4.65 4.40
C LEU A 125 -10.41 -5.08 3.89
N ALA A 126 -9.50 -5.37 4.80
CA ALA A 126 -8.21 -5.95 4.48
C ALA A 126 -7.70 -6.84 5.60
N THR A 127 -7.02 -7.91 5.22
CA THR A 127 -6.18 -8.72 6.09
C THR A 127 -4.73 -8.54 5.68
N ILE A 128 -3.93 -7.91 6.53
CA ILE A 128 -2.54 -7.52 6.22
C ILE A 128 -1.61 -8.24 7.19
N LEU A 129 -0.62 -8.95 6.65
CA LEU A 129 0.46 -9.52 7.44
C LEU A 129 1.65 -8.58 7.46
N VAL A 130 2.15 -8.33 8.66
CA VAL A 130 3.22 -7.37 8.94
C VAL A 130 4.34 -8.10 9.67
N ALA A 131 5.53 -8.10 9.08
CA ALA A 131 6.70 -8.79 9.61
C ALA A 131 7.75 -7.79 10.11
N LYS A 132 8.54 -8.23 11.11
CA LYS A 132 9.71 -7.49 11.60
C LYS A 132 10.87 -7.68 10.62
N VAL A 133 11.37 -6.58 10.07
CA VAL A 133 12.43 -6.53 9.06
C VAL A 133 13.61 -5.72 9.61
N TYR A 134 14.83 -6.18 9.34
CA TYR A 134 16.06 -5.44 9.63
C TYR A 134 16.30 -4.37 8.56
N LEU A 135 16.26 -3.10 8.98
CA LEU A 135 16.40 -1.90 8.16
C LEU A 135 17.22 -0.87 8.95
N PRO A 136 18.57 -0.99 8.93
CA PRO A 136 19.43 -0.12 9.71
C PRO A 136 19.31 1.32 9.23
N GLN A 137 19.19 2.26 10.17
CA GLN A 137 19.13 3.68 9.82
C GLN A 137 20.50 4.16 9.32
N LYS A 138 20.63 4.41 8.02
CA LYS A 138 21.78 5.17 7.48
C LYS A 138 21.34 6.58 7.18
N ILE A 139 21.60 7.54 8.05
CA ILE A 139 21.23 8.95 7.77
C ILE A 139 22.01 9.42 6.53
N ASN A 140 21.34 9.50 5.39
CA ASN A 140 21.83 10.20 4.21
C ASN A 140 20.91 11.39 3.99
N LYS A 141 21.29 12.55 4.55
CA LYS A 141 20.68 13.83 4.21
C LYS A 141 21.14 14.23 2.81
N ARG A 142 20.42 13.79 1.78
CA ARG A 142 20.46 14.44 0.47
C ARG A 142 19.06 14.93 0.18
N GLY A 143 18.84 16.22 0.38
CA GLY A 143 17.67 16.89 -0.18
C GLY A 143 17.89 17.01 -1.68
N PHE A 144 17.03 16.40 -2.47
CA PHE A 144 17.00 16.67 -3.90
C PHE A 144 16.19 17.95 -4.13
N ALA A 145 16.67 18.81 -5.05
CA ALA A 145 15.91 19.98 -5.47
C ALA A 145 14.66 19.51 -6.24
N TYR A 146 13.50 19.56 -5.59
CA TYR A 146 12.22 19.02 -6.03
C TYR A 146 11.68 19.73 -7.26
N LYS A 147 11.54 19.01 -8.39
CA LYS A 147 10.78 19.47 -9.57
C LYS A 147 10.09 18.37 -10.39
N VAL A 148 10.21 17.09 -10.01
CA VAL A 148 9.66 16.01 -10.84
C VAL A 148 8.26 15.63 -10.37
N LYS A 149 7.25 15.91 -11.22
CA LYS A 149 5.85 15.54 -11.00
C LYS A 149 5.51 14.11 -11.45
N GLN A 150 6.33 13.52 -12.31
CA GLN A 150 6.05 12.19 -12.85
C GLN A 150 6.71 11.14 -11.96
N LEU A 151 5.90 10.33 -11.27
CA LEU A 151 6.40 9.26 -10.41
C LEU A 151 6.98 8.08 -11.19
N TRP A 152 6.36 7.71 -12.32
CA TRP A 152 6.82 6.58 -13.13
C TRP A 152 6.61 6.77 -14.63
N THR A 153 7.38 6.03 -15.40
CA THR A 153 7.07 5.67 -16.78
C THR A 153 6.34 4.33 -16.79
N PHE A 154 5.31 4.20 -17.64
CA PHE A 154 4.54 2.96 -17.79
C PHE A 154 4.16 2.79 -19.25
N SER A 155 4.51 1.67 -19.84
CA SER A 155 4.36 1.42 -21.27
C SER A 155 3.92 -0.02 -21.54
N ASN A 156 3.07 -0.20 -22.55
CA ASN A 156 2.66 -1.51 -22.99
C ASN A 156 3.79 -2.20 -23.78
N VAL A 157 4.07 -3.47 -23.49
CA VAL A 157 5.00 -4.33 -24.23
C VAL A 157 4.24 -5.36 -25.07
N SER A 158 3.18 -5.93 -24.51
CA SER A 158 2.24 -6.84 -25.18
C SER A 158 0.90 -6.84 -24.42
N ASP A 159 -0.14 -7.46 -24.96
CA ASP A 159 -1.52 -7.38 -24.43
C ASP A 159 -1.67 -7.49 -22.90
N ASN A 160 -0.86 -8.35 -22.26
CA ASN A 160 -0.90 -8.58 -20.82
C ASN A 160 0.44 -8.28 -20.11
N SER A 161 1.26 -7.42 -20.70
CA SER A 161 2.60 -7.12 -20.21
C SER A 161 2.95 -5.65 -20.35
N PHE A 162 3.45 -5.07 -19.26
CA PHE A 162 3.78 -3.65 -19.19
C PHE A 162 5.18 -3.47 -18.63
N ARG A 163 5.95 -2.54 -19.19
CA ARG A 163 7.23 -2.10 -18.65
C ARG A 163 7.02 -0.82 -17.86
N PHE A 164 7.67 -0.74 -16.71
CA PHE A 164 7.64 0.47 -15.89
C PHE A 164 8.97 0.73 -15.20
N LYS A 165 9.17 1.99 -14.83
CA LYS A 165 10.33 2.47 -14.09
C LYS A 165 9.92 3.68 -13.25
N PHE A 166 10.28 3.65 -11.97
CA PHE A 166 10.07 4.76 -11.05
C PHE A 166 11.20 5.78 -11.15
N GLU A 167 10.86 7.07 -11.03
CA GLU A 167 11.80 8.19 -11.06
C GLU A 167 12.37 8.46 -9.67
N ARG A 168 13.67 8.21 -9.47
CA ARG A 168 14.32 8.35 -8.16
C ARG A 168 14.25 9.76 -7.59
N LYS A 169 14.21 10.79 -8.44
CA LYS A 169 14.14 12.20 -8.00
C LYS A 169 12.75 12.61 -7.55
N HIS A 170 11.77 11.70 -7.57
CA HIS A 170 10.43 11.97 -7.08
C HIS A 170 10.43 12.13 -5.55
N PRO A 171 9.74 13.15 -4.98
CA PRO A 171 9.73 13.43 -3.54
C PRO A 171 9.37 12.20 -2.67
N LEU A 172 8.46 11.35 -3.15
CA LEU A 172 8.08 10.08 -2.50
C LEU A 172 9.28 9.25 -2.01
N PHE A 173 10.36 9.19 -2.79
CA PHE A 173 11.51 8.33 -2.49
C PHE A 173 12.47 8.91 -1.45
N GLU A 174 12.26 10.15 -1.04
CA GLU A 174 12.89 10.69 0.17
C GLU A 174 12.17 10.20 1.44
N GLU A 175 10.85 10.00 1.35
CA GLU A 175 10.02 9.53 2.46
C GLU A 175 10.02 7.99 2.60
N HIS A 176 10.07 7.26 1.49
CA HIS A 176 9.88 5.80 1.47
C HIS A 176 11.11 5.07 0.87
N PHE A 177 12.23 4.88 1.58
CA PHE A 177 12.59 5.33 2.91
C PHE A 177 13.85 6.20 2.86
N PRO A 178 14.06 7.11 3.83
CA PRO A 178 15.33 7.80 3.98
C PRO A 178 16.45 6.75 4.02
N SER A 179 17.47 6.90 3.18
CA SER A 179 18.60 5.97 2.96
C SER A 179 18.40 4.81 2.00
N ARG A 180 17.16 4.37 1.79
CA ARG A 180 16.83 3.26 0.88
C ARG A 180 15.49 3.52 0.23
N ALA A 181 15.53 4.20 -0.91
CA ALA A 181 14.36 4.44 -1.74
C ALA A 181 13.76 3.10 -2.22
N VAL A 182 12.49 2.88 -1.92
CA VAL A 182 11.70 1.69 -2.25
C VAL A 182 10.30 2.15 -2.65
N CYS A 183 9.67 1.50 -3.61
CA CYS A 183 8.28 1.77 -3.95
C CYS A 183 7.34 1.23 -2.86
N PRO A 184 6.36 2.03 -2.39
CA PRO A 184 5.24 1.52 -1.62
C PRO A 184 4.48 0.42 -2.34
N GLY A 185 4.01 -0.59 -1.60
CA GLY A 185 3.26 -1.72 -2.17
C GLY A 185 1.93 -1.32 -2.82
N SER A 186 1.27 -0.31 -2.25
CA SER A 186 0.04 0.33 -2.75
C SER A 186 0.18 0.90 -4.18
N LEU A 187 1.34 1.47 -4.50
CA LEU A 187 1.61 2.01 -5.84
C LEU A 187 1.93 0.90 -6.85
N LEU A 188 2.42 -0.26 -6.39
CA LEU A 188 2.55 -1.44 -7.25
C LEU A 188 1.18 -2.01 -7.63
N THR A 189 0.21 -1.98 -6.73
CA THR A 189 -1.18 -2.34 -7.04
C THR A 189 -1.85 -1.31 -7.95
N GLU A 190 -1.47 -0.03 -7.88
CA GLU A 190 -1.97 0.97 -8.84
C GLU A 190 -1.50 0.69 -10.28
N LEU A 191 -0.25 0.25 -10.45
CA LEU A 191 0.24 -0.18 -11.77
C LEU A 191 -0.55 -1.37 -12.33
N LEU A 192 -0.98 -2.29 -11.46
CA LEU A 192 -1.89 -3.38 -11.83
C LEU A 192 -3.22 -2.81 -12.34
N PHE A 193 -3.87 -1.92 -11.59
CA PHE A 193 -5.15 -1.32 -11.98
C PHE A 193 -5.03 -0.55 -13.31
N LYS A 194 -3.92 0.15 -13.52
CA LYS A 194 -3.61 0.82 -14.78
C LYS A 194 -3.46 -0.17 -15.94
N GLY A 195 -2.81 -1.31 -15.72
CA GLY A 195 -2.66 -2.38 -16.71
C GLY A 195 -4.00 -3.05 -17.06
N LEU A 196 -4.85 -3.27 -16.06
CA LEU A 196 -6.21 -3.80 -16.21
C LEU A 196 -7.19 -2.78 -16.83
N LYS A 197 -6.82 -1.50 -16.89
CA LYS A 197 -7.68 -0.39 -17.32
C LYS A 197 -9.00 -0.38 -16.55
N ILE A 198 -8.91 -0.56 -15.22
CA ILE A 198 -10.10 -0.62 -14.36
C ILE A 198 -10.88 0.69 -14.48
N ASP A 199 -12.17 0.53 -14.74
CA ASP A 199 -13.16 1.57 -14.51
C ASP A 199 -13.58 1.47 -13.04
N PHE A 200 -13.18 2.46 -12.26
CA PHE A 200 -13.48 2.51 -10.84
C PHE A 200 -14.96 2.78 -10.57
N SER A 201 -15.78 3.17 -11.56
CA SER A 201 -17.22 3.34 -11.32
C SER A 201 -17.91 1.98 -11.12
N ASN A 202 -18.47 1.76 -9.91
CA ASN A 202 -19.25 0.57 -9.54
C ASN A 202 -18.53 -0.79 -9.65
N THR A 203 -17.20 -0.81 -9.61
CA THR A 203 -16.44 -2.06 -9.63
C THR A 203 -16.13 -2.51 -8.20
N LEU A 204 -16.43 -3.76 -7.87
CA LEU A 204 -15.88 -4.45 -6.71
C LEU A 204 -14.44 -4.86 -7.01
N ILE A 205 -13.50 -4.40 -6.20
CA ILE A 205 -12.08 -4.75 -6.33
C ILE A 205 -11.72 -5.72 -5.21
N GLU A 206 -11.21 -6.88 -5.61
CA GLU A 206 -10.67 -7.89 -4.72
C GLU A 206 -9.19 -8.12 -5.03
N LEU A 207 -8.36 -8.13 -4.00
CA LEU A 207 -6.98 -8.57 -4.07
C LEU A 207 -6.77 -9.68 -3.06
N SER A 208 -6.09 -10.76 -3.45
CA SER A 208 -5.76 -11.83 -2.52
C SER A 208 -4.35 -12.35 -2.72
N LYS A 209 -3.74 -12.72 -1.60
CA LYS A 209 -2.37 -13.24 -1.53
C LYS A 209 -1.35 -12.35 -2.25
N VAL A 210 -1.46 -11.01 -2.13
CA VAL A 210 -0.49 -10.06 -2.68
C VAL A 210 0.77 -10.06 -1.82
N LYS A 211 1.81 -10.76 -2.27
CA LYS A 211 3.09 -10.92 -1.57
C LYS A 211 4.08 -9.86 -2.04
N PHE A 212 4.70 -9.15 -1.09
CA PHE A 212 5.85 -8.28 -1.33
C PHE A 212 7.13 -9.07 -1.04
N ILE A 213 7.69 -9.68 -2.07
CA ILE A 213 8.81 -10.64 -1.98
C ILE A 213 10.14 -9.90 -1.87
N ASP A 214 10.32 -8.83 -2.66
CA ASP A 214 11.51 -7.99 -2.62
C ASP A 214 11.18 -6.54 -2.97
N ALA A 215 12.04 -5.63 -2.54
CA ALA A 215 11.87 -4.20 -2.72
C ALA A 215 12.01 -3.77 -4.18
N VAL A 216 11.00 -3.09 -4.70
CA VAL A 216 11.07 -2.42 -6.01
C VAL A 216 11.75 -1.06 -5.82
N CYS A 217 12.99 -0.93 -6.27
CA CYS A 217 13.78 0.30 -6.17
C CYS A 217 13.59 1.21 -7.40
N PRO A 218 13.68 2.55 -7.26
CA PRO A 218 13.65 3.44 -8.41
C PRO A 218 14.92 3.35 -9.25
N ASP A 219 14.82 3.84 -10.48
CA ASP A 219 15.79 3.76 -11.57
C ASP A 219 16.01 2.38 -12.22
N GLU A 220 15.35 1.33 -11.73
CA GLU A 220 15.36 0.00 -12.33
C GLU A 220 14.18 -0.22 -13.29
N ASN A 221 14.38 -1.06 -14.30
CA ASN A 221 13.32 -1.46 -15.22
C ASN A 221 12.64 -2.74 -14.72
N TYR A 222 11.32 -2.66 -14.59
CA TYR A 222 10.49 -3.78 -14.19
C TYR A 222 9.44 -4.08 -15.24
N LYS A 223 8.91 -5.30 -15.15
CA LYS A 223 7.84 -5.80 -15.98
C LYS A 223 6.68 -6.26 -15.10
N LEU A 224 5.51 -5.68 -15.30
CA LEU A 224 4.24 -6.17 -14.80
C LEU A 224 3.68 -7.15 -15.83
N ILE A 225 3.33 -8.36 -15.38
CA ILE A 225 2.66 -9.36 -16.19
C ILE A 225 1.33 -9.70 -15.53
N ILE A 226 0.27 -9.69 -16.32
CA ILE A 226 -1.09 -10.02 -15.91
C ILE A 226 -1.48 -11.32 -16.61
N LYS A 227 -2.20 -12.22 -15.94
CA LYS A 227 -2.74 -13.43 -16.53
C LYS A 227 -4.16 -13.62 -16.03
N SER A 228 -5.13 -13.40 -16.91
CA SER A 228 -6.54 -13.65 -16.61
C SER A 228 -6.82 -15.15 -16.57
N ASP A 229 -7.78 -15.56 -15.74
CA ASP A 229 -8.22 -16.96 -15.63
C ASP A 229 -8.98 -17.47 -16.87
N GLY A 230 -9.34 -16.55 -17.76
CA GLY A 230 -9.98 -16.84 -19.05
C GLY A 230 -10.12 -15.58 -19.90
N ILE A 231 -10.52 -15.76 -21.17
CA ILE A 231 -10.61 -14.67 -22.17
C ILE A 231 -11.56 -13.54 -21.74
N LYS A 232 -12.57 -13.85 -20.93
CA LYS A 232 -13.55 -12.89 -20.40
C LYS A 232 -13.56 -12.84 -18.87
N SER A 233 -12.54 -13.41 -18.22
CA SER A 233 -12.47 -13.36 -16.77
C SER A 233 -12.00 -11.99 -16.32
N ASN A 234 -12.69 -11.45 -15.33
CA ASN A 234 -12.23 -10.27 -14.60
C ASN A 234 -11.35 -10.65 -13.40
N SER A 235 -10.99 -11.93 -13.27
CA SER A 235 -10.06 -12.44 -12.27
C SER A 235 -8.79 -12.98 -12.92
N GLY A 236 -7.73 -13.03 -12.13
CA GLY A 236 -6.48 -13.64 -12.54
C GLY A 236 -5.36 -13.44 -11.54
N VAL A 237 -4.15 -13.65 -12.03
CA VAL A 237 -2.91 -13.44 -11.28
C VAL A 237 -2.05 -12.36 -11.93
N PHE A 238 -1.28 -11.66 -11.10
CA PHE A 238 -0.27 -10.74 -11.57
C PHE A 238 1.07 -11.01 -10.90
N TYR A 239 2.15 -10.60 -11.56
CA TYR A 239 3.46 -10.56 -10.96
C TYR A 239 4.32 -9.44 -11.54
N ILE A 240 5.16 -8.88 -10.69
CA ILE A 240 6.16 -7.87 -11.01
C ILE A 240 7.52 -8.55 -10.95
N GLN A 241 8.31 -8.38 -11.99
CA GLN A 241 9.64 -8.96 -12.10
C GLN A 241 10.65 -8.00 -12.74
N SER A 242 11.94 -8.23 -12.51
CA SER A 242 13.02 -7.61 -13.27
C SER A 242 13.10 -8.17 -14.70
N GLU A 243 13.93 -7.56 -15.54
CA GLU A 243 14.31 -8.12 -16.85
C GLU A 243 14.99 -9.50 -16.72
N SER A 244 15.67 -9.79 -15.60
CA SER A 244 16.24 -11.11 -15.27
C SER A 244 15.22 -12.13 -14.73
N LYS A 245 13.92 -11.81 -14.74
CA LYS A 245 12.81 -12.65 -14.24
C LYS A 245 12.83 -12.91 -12.74
N LYS A 246 13.64 -12.18 -11.95
CA LYS A 246 13.52 -12.19 -10.48
C LYS A 246 12.18 -11.56 -10.11
N ARG A 247 11.38 -12.23 -9.28
CA ARG A 247 10.06 -11.77 -8.85
C ARG A 247 10.16 -10.89 -7.62
N TYR A 248 9.41 -9.77 -7.63
CA TYR A 248 9.37 -8.78 -6.56
C TYR A 248 8.00 -8.73 -5.88
N THR A 249 6.93 -8.85 -6.66
CA THR A 249 5.55 -8.87 -6.14
C THR A 249 4.74 -9.87 -6.95
N CYS A 250 3.76 -10.52 -6.32
CA CYS A 250 2.73 -11.26 -7.03
C CYS A 250 1.45 -11.35 -6.19
N GLY A 251 0.32 -11.56 -6.84
CA GLY A 251 -0.95 -11.78 -6.17
C GLY A 251 -2.05 -12.17 -7.14
N HIS A 252 -3.25 -12.32 -6.61
CA HIS A 252 -4.47 -12.53 -7.37
C HIS A 252 -5.29 -11.24 -7.33
N PHE A 253 -6.09 -11.05 -8.36
CA PHE A 253 -7.04 -9.96 -8.45
C PHE A 253 -8.38 -10.51 -8.96
N ALA A 254 -9.46 -9.86 -8.57
CA ALA A 254 -10.75 -9.97 -9.24
C ALA A 254 -11.45 -8.60 -9.27
N THR A 255 -12.13 -8.31 -10.38
CA THR A 255 -12.85 -7.04 -10.57
C THR A 255 -14.27 -7.29 -11.05
N ASN A 256 -15.26 -7.24 -10.16
CA ASN A 256 -16.66 -7.55 -10.53
C ASN A 256 -17.44 -6.26 -10.72
N LYS A 257 -18.26 -6.17 -11.78
CA LYS A 257 -19.19 -5.04 -12.00
C LYS A 257 -20.56 -5.35 -11.44
#